data_AF-A0A0S3PVC8-F1
#
_entry.id   AF-A0A0S3PVC8-F1
#
_cell.length_a   1.000
_cell.length_b   1.000
_cell.length_c   1.000
_cell.angle_alpha   90.00
_cell.angle_beta   90.00
_cell.angle_gamma   90.00
#
_symmetry.space_group_name_H-M   'P 1'
#
loop_
_entity.id
_entity.type
_entity.pdbx_description
1 polymer ?
#
loop_
_entity_poly.entity_id
_entity_poly.type
_entity_poly.pdbx_seq_one_letter_code
_entity_poly.pdbx_strand_id
1 'polypeptide(L)'
;MGRYGADDMAGLFALGMESWMVVGLRLAKLAGGGMPALIEAQRMILEKQSAAIEAQMEATTALALGYSHAIAGRRAMKPIARRVRANRRRLSGK
;
A
#
# COMPACT_ATOMS: atom_id res chain seq x y z
N MET A 1 11.32 -20.39 -14.63
CA MET A 1 11.60 -19.11 -13.92
C MET A 1 12.22 -18.17 -14.94
N GLY A 2 11.61 -17.04 -15.33
CA GLY A 2 12.26 -16.20 -16.36
C GLY A 2 11.52 -14.95 -16.87
N ARG A 3 10.19 -14.85 -16.70
CA ARG A 3 9.44 -13.61 -16.99
C ARG A 3 8.67 -13.08 -15.79
N TYR A 4 8.13 -14.00 -14.99
CA TYR A 4 7.39 -13.78 -13.73
C TYR A 4 8.20 -13.21 -12.54
N GLY A 5 9.52 -13.04 -12.67
CA GLY A 5 10.32 -12.41 -11.62
C GLY A 5 10.63 -10.93 -11.90
N ALA A 6 10.76 -10.58 -13.18
CA ALA A 6 11.15 -9.23 -13.59
C ALA A 6 9.98 -8.24 -13.51
N ASP A 7 8.77 -8.70 -13.85
CA ASP A 7 7.52 -7.99 -13.67
C ASP A 7 7.18 -7.76 -12.19
N ASP A 8 7.38 -8.76 -11.34
CA ASP A 8 7.24 -8.64 -9.89
C ASP A 8 8.21 -7.61 -9.31
N MET A 9 9.49 -7.64 -9.71
CA MET A 9 10.50 -6.68 -9.26
C MET A 9 10.24 -5.26 -9.76
N ALA A 10 9.82 -5.10 -11.02
CA ALA A 10 9.40 -3.80 -11.55
C ALA A 10 8.17 -3.26 -10.81
N GLY A 11 7.21 -4.12 -10.49
CA GLY A 11 6.03 -3.79 -9.69
C GLY A 11 6.39 -3.35 -8.26
N LEU A 12 7.30 -4.08 -7.61
CA LEU A 12 7.82 -3.73 -6.28
C LEU A 12 8.59 -2.41 -6.29
N PHE A 13 9.41 -2.17 -7.30
CA PHE A 13 10.13 -0.91 -7.45
C PHE A 13 9.17 0.28 -7.63
N ALA A 14 8.18 0.14 -8.52
CA ALA A 14 7.15 1.15 -8.73
C ALA A 14 6.37 1.41 -7.43
N LEU A 15 6.01 0.36 -6.70
CA LEU A 15 5.35 0.49 -5.39
C LEU A 15 6.24 1.21 -4.37
N GLY A 16 7.53 0.94 -4.34
CA GLY A 16 8.51 1.62 -3.50
C GLY A 16 8.56 3.12 -3.78
N MET A 17 8.64 3.50 -5.05
CA MET A 17 8.60 4.91 -5.49
C MET A 17 7.29 5.60 -5.11
N GLU A 18 6.14 4.95 -5.35
CA GLU A 18 4.84 5.51 -4.97
C GLU A 18 4.73 5.66 -3.43
N SER A 19 5.28 4.70 -2.67
CA SER A 19 5.30 4.74 -1.21
C SER A 19 6.19 5.87 -0.68
N TRP A 20 7.38 6.05 -1.24
CA TRP A 20 8.29 7.14 -0.87
C TRP A 20 7.64 8.51 -1.06
N MET A 21 6.94 8.71 -2.18
CA MET A 21 6.21 9.97 -2.42
C MET A 21 5.05 10.17 -1.44
N VAL A 22 4.29 9.11 -1.11
CA VAL A 22 3.22 9.20 -0.09
C VAL A 22 3.79 9.62 1.27
N VAL A 23 4.95 9.08 1.66
CA VAL A 23 5.63 9.46 2.91
C VAL A 23 6.02 10.93 2.88
N GLY A 24 6.68 11.38 1.80
CA GLY A 24 7.07 12.79 1.64
C GLY A 24 5.88 13.76 1.71
N LEU A 25 4.80 13.48 0.99
CA LEU A 25 3.59 14.31 1.00
C LEU A 25 2.91 14.36 2.38
N ARG A 26 2.92 13.25 3.11
CA ARG A 26 2.40 13.20 4.49
C ARG A 26 3.27 14.00 5.44
N LEU A 27 4.59 13.90 5.33
CA LEU A 27 5.51 14.71 6.13
C LEU A 27 5.28 16.21 5.88
N ALA A 28 5.14 16.64 4.63
CA ALA A 28 4.82 18.02 4.30
C ALA A 28 3.50 18.49 4.93
N LYS A 29 2.46 17.66 4.86
CA LYS A 29 1.15 17.98 5.45
C LYS A 29 1.17 18.01 6.98
N LEU A 30 1.93 17.11 7.60
CA LEU A 30 2.10 17.07 9.06
C LEU A 30 2.94 18.24 9.56
N ALA A 31 3.96 18.66 8.81
CA ALA A 31 4.80 19.81 9.13
C ALA A 31 4.00 21.13 9.18
N GLY A 32 2.90 21.23 8.42
CA GLY A 32 1.96 22.36 8.51
C GLY A 32 1.18 22.44 9.84
N GLY A 33 1.13 21.36 10.62
CA GLY A 33 0.48 21.33 11.92
C GLY A 33 -1.04 21.56 11.90
N GLY A 34 -1.59 21.88 13.07
CA GLY A 34 -3.00 22.21 13.26
C GLY A 34 -3.99 21.07 12.98
N MET A 35 -5.27 21.43 12.84
CA MET A 35 -6.37 20.48 12.60
C MET A 35 -6.18 19.63 11.31
N PRO A 36 -5.70 20.19 10.18
CA PRO A 36 -5.47 19.39 8.96
C PRO A 36 -4.42 18.29 9.12
N ALA A 37 -3.38 18.53 9.92
CA ALA A 37 -2.36 17.52 10.25
C ALA A 37 -2.93 16.40 11.12
N LEU A 38 -3.74 16.73 12.14
CA LEU A 38 -4.40 15.73 13.00
C LEU A 38 -5.36 14.84 12.20
N ILE A 39 -6.18 15.44 11.32
CA ILE A 39 -7.09 14.69 10.44
C ILE A 39 -6.30 13.76 9.51
N GLU A 40 -5.16 14.20 8.98
CA GLU A 40 -4.31 13.34 8.18
C GLU A 40 -3.74 12.17 8.99
N ALA A 41 -3.21 12.43 10.19
CA ALA A 41 -2.67 11.40 11.06
C ALA A 41 -3.71 10.33 11.43
N GLN A 42 -4.94 10.74 11.79
CA GLN A 42 -6.03 9.80 12.07
C GLN A 42 -6.40 8.98 10.83
N ARG A 43 -6.53 9.65 9.66
CA ARG A 43 -6.78 8.96 8.39
C ARG A 43 -5.68 7.92 8.13
N MET A 44 -4.41 8.27 8.31
CA MET A 44 -3.29 7.35 8.11
C MET A 44 -3.38 6.06 8.94
N ILE A 45 -4.03 6.06 10.10
CA ILE A 45 -4.23 4.87 10.93
C ILE A 45 -5.29 3.97 10.30
N LEU A 46 -6.44 4.55 9.94
CA LEU A 46 -7.54 3.84 9.29
C LEU A 46 -7.11 3.22 7.95
N GLU A 47 -6.31 3.95 7.16
CA GLU A 47 -5.80 3.46 5.89
C GLU A 47 -4.87 2.25 6.05
N LYS A 48 -4.07 2.20 7.13
CA LYS A 48 -3.19 1.05 7.42
C LYS A 48 -3.99 -0.15 7.90
N GLN A 49 -4.95 0.06 8.80
CA GLN A 49 -5.82 -1.02 9.29
C GLN A 49 -6.59 -1.66 8.14
N SER A 50 -7.24 -0.86 7.29
CA SER A 50 -8.02 -1.39 6.16
C SER A 50 -7.14 -2.19 5.20
N ALA A 51 -5.97 -1.66 4.84
CA ALA A 51 -5.05 -2.35 3.94
C ALA A 51 -4.49 -3.65 4.53
N ALA A 52 -4.21 -3.67 5.84
CA ALA A 52 -3.75 -4.88 6.53
C ALA A 52 -4.82 -5.96 6.56
N ILE A 53 -6.07 -5.60 6.88
CA ILE A 53 -7.20 -6.53 6.89
C ILE A 53 -7.44 -7.12 5.49
N GLU A 54 -7.49 -6.27 4.45
CA GLU A 54 -7.66 -6.72 3.07
C GLU A 54 -6.51 -7.64 2.63
N ALA A 55 -5.26 -7.29 2.95
CA ALA A 55 -4.09 -8.10 2.62
C ALA A 55 -4.13 -9.46 3.32
N GLN A 56 -4.52 -9.49 4.59
CA GLN A 56 -4.66 -10.73 5.37
C GLN A 56 -5.78 -11.61 4.83
N MET A 57 -6.92 -11.04 4.44
CA MET A 57 -8.02 -11.78 3.82
C MET A 57 -7.58 -12.40 2.48
N GLU A 58 -6.90 -11.65 1.62
CA GLU A 58 -6.37 -12.15 0.35
C GLU A 58 -5.35 -13.27 0.55
N ALA A 59 -4.43 -13.11 1.52
CA ALA A 59 -3.44 -14.13 1.86
C ALA A 59 -4.11 -15.41 2.39
N THR A 60 -5.01 -15.26 3.38
CA THR A 60 -5.72 -16.37 4.03
C THR A 60 -6.56 -17.14 3.03
N THR A 61 -7.29 -16.42 2.16
CA THR A 61 -8.11 -17.03 1.11
C THR A 61 -7.24 -17.79 0.11
N ALA A 62 -6.09 -17.23 -0.28
CA ALA A 62 -5.18 -17.93 -1.17
C ALA A 62 -4.63 -19.23 -0.54
N LEU A 63 -4.24 -19.18 0.73
CA LEU A 63 -3.76 -20.38 1.43
C LEU A 63 -4.86 -21.41 1.61
N ALA A 64 -6.08 -20.99 1.98
CA ALA A 64 -7.23 -21.88 2.11
C ALA A 64 -7.61 -22.58 0.80
N LEU A 65 -7.36 -21.95 -0.34
CA LEU A 65 -7.53 -22.52 -1.68
C LEU A 65 -6.36 -23.40 -2.14
N GLY A 66 -5.35 -23.62 -1.28
CA GLY A 66 -4.19 -24.48 -1.58
C GLY A 66 -3.09 -23.80 -2.41
N TYR A 67 -3.11 -22.48 -2.58
CA TYR A 67 -2.03 -21.78 -3.28
C TYR A 67 -0.75 -21.73 -2.43
N SER A 68 0.41 -21.65 -3.09
CA SER A 68 1.70 -21.52 -2.42
C SER A 68 1.84 -20.18 -1.68
N HIS A 69 2.70 -20.15 -0.65
CA HIS A 69 3.01 -18.91 0.10
C HIS A 69 3.47 -17.76 -0.81
N ALA A 70 4.19 -18.05 -1.90
CA ALA A 70 4.61 -17.04 -2.86
C ALA A 70 3.41 -16.39 -3.59
N ILE A 71 2.38 -17.18 -3.93
CA ILE A 71 1.15 -16.66 -4.55
C ILE A 71 0.31 -15.91 -3.51
N ALA A 72 0.20 -16.44 -2.29
CA ALA A 72 -0.50 -15.77 -1.19
C ALA A 72 0.10 -14.40 -0.87
N GLY A 73 1.43 -14.31 -0.76
CA GLY A 73 2.15 -13.06 -0.54
C GLY A 73 1.90 -12.04 -1.66
N ARG A 74 1.95 -12.48 -2.92
CA ARG A 74 1.61 -11.61 -4.06
C ARG A 74 0.17 -11.09 -4.03
N ARG A 75 -0.80 -11.94 -3.67
CA ARG A 75 -2.20 -11.51 -3.53
C ARG A 75 -2.36 -10.51 -2.39
N ALA A 76 -1.69 -10.72 -1.26
CA ALA A 76 -1.66 -9.80 -0.14
C ALA A 76 -1.08 -8.40 -0.51
N MET A 77 -0.14 -8.33 -1.44
CA MET A 77 0.44 -7.06 -1.89
C MET A 77 -0.50 -6.23 -2.78
N LYS A 78 -1.49 -6.84 -3.44
CA LYS A 78 -2.44 -6.13 -4.32
C LYS A 78 -3.23 -5.02 -3.60
N PRO A 79 -3.91 -5.28 -2.46
CA PRO A 79 -4.63 -4.23 -1.74
C PRO A 79 -3.70 -3.12 -1.22
N ILE A 80 -2.48 -3.47 -0.79
CA ILE A 80 -1.46 -2.50 -0.36
C ILE A 80 -1.10 -1.57 -1.53
N ALA A 81 -0.76 -2.13 -2.69
CA ALA A 81 -0.38 -1.35 -3.87
C ALA A 81 -1.53 -0.43 -4.34
N ARG A 82 -2.76 -0.94 -4.35
CA ARG A 82 -3.96 -0.14 -4.63
C ARG A 82 -4.09 1.04 -3.67
N ARG A 83 -3.88 0.81 -2.37
CA ARG A 83 -4.02 1.85 -1.35
C ARG A 83 -2.93 2.91 -1.44
N VAL A 84 -1.68 2.51 -1.69
CA VAL A 84 -0.57 3.44 -1.91
C VAL A 84 -0.84 4.34 -3.12
N ARG A 85 -1.28 3.76 -4.24
CA ARG A 85 -1.65 4.52 -5.44
C ARG A 85 -2.79 5.51 -5.20
N ALA A 86 -3.82 5.09 -4.46
CA ALA A 86 -4.94 5.96 -4.08
C ALA A 86 -4.47 7.12 -3.18
N ASN A 87 -3.61 6.84 -2.20
CA ASN A 87 -3.05 7.84 -1.30
C ASN A 87 -2.20 8.86 -2.06
N ARG A 88 -1.35 8.38 -2.97
CA ARG A 88 -0.52 9.20 -3.84
C ARG A 88 -1.37 10.21 -4.60
N ARG A 89 -2.40 9.74 -5.30
CA ARG A 89 -3.33 10.58 -6.07
C ARG A 89 -4.05 11.61 -5.20
N ARG A 90 -4.52 11.20 -4.02
CA ARG A 90 -5.22 12.09 -3.07
C ARG A 90 -4.30 13.18 -2.53
N LEU A 91 -3.07 12.81 -2.19
CA LEU A 91 -2.11 13.74 -1.58
C LEU A 91 -1.47 14.65 -2.61
N SER A 92 -1.33 14.23 -3.87
CA SER A 92 -0.83 15.06 -4.96
C SER A 92 -1.90 15.92 -5.64
N GLY A 93 -3.18 15.59 -5.45
CA GLY A 93 -4.32 16.36 -5.98
C GLY A 93 -4.87 17.39 -4.98
N LYS A 94 -4.10 17.70 -3.93
CA LYS A 94 -4.35 18.79 -3.00
C LYS A 94 -3.27 19.85 -3.14
#